data_AF-A0A355CNI1-F1
#
_entry.id   AF-A0A355CNI1-F1
#
_cell.length_a   1.000
_cell.length_b   1.000
_cell.length_c   1.000
_cell.angle_alpha   90.00
_cell.angle_beta   90.00
_cell.angle_gamma   90.00
#
_symmetry.space_group_name_H-M   'P 1'
#
loop_
_entity.id
_entity.type
_entity.pdbx_description
1 polymer ?
#
loop_
_entity_poly.entity_id
_entity_poly.type
_entity_poly.pdbx_seq_one_letter_code
_entity_poly.pdbx_strand_id
1 'polypeptide(L)'
;MASDFSFKSQVKLDKNGLDNTAQRRSRSLQVMIFMLIVTTLVTLPLFRLAELQLIQGAYNRQRAENNRIRPVSVAANRGQILDRSGKILAANRSSRSVYLWPKERSAQEWQKAAATLSPIVNIPAAEIVKKIDQAGYKSALPVRISKDIDVGTFVALKEQANTLRGVEIRVESNRDYPNQQLASHLLGYVGEASLDELKANPEYPMGMIVGKMGVEKLVNPTLEGVWGSRLIEVNAKGEDIQDLGEQTPVPGKSVQLTLDLNMQKTAEKALGNRLGAVVAIDVKTGALLTMAS
;
A
#
# COMPACT_ATOMS: atom_id res chain seq x y z
N MET A 1 63.09 18.30 -105.11
CA MET A 1 62.62 17.07 -104.44
C MET A 1 62.74 17.32 -102.94
N ALA A 2 61.61 17.29 -102.22
CA ALA A 2 61.44 17.40 -100.76
C ALA A 2 61.86 18.75 -100.12
N SER A 3 61.24 19.32 -99.09
CA SER A 3 60.01 19.14 -98.29
C SER A 3 60.12 20.23 -97.21
N ASP A 4 59.26 21.24 -97.13
CA ASP A 4 57.96 21.29 -96.44
C ASP A 4 57.96 21.09 -94.90
N PHE A 5 57.36 22.10 -94.25
CA PHE A 5 56.61 22.14 -92.99
C PHE A 5 57.27 22.09 -91.58
N SER A 6 57.21 23.27 -90.94
CA SER A 6 56.45 23.61 -89.71
C SER A 6 56.64 22.79 -88.43
N PHE A 7 57.30 23.41 -87.45
CA PHE A 7 57.38 22.96 -86.07
C PHE A 7 56.15 23.43 -85.27
N LYS A 8 55.15 22.56 -85.09
CA LYS A 8 54.06 22.76 -84.11
C LYS A 8 54.56 22.42 -82.70
N SER A 9 54.75 23.43 -81.88
CA SER A 9 54.87 23.29 -80.42
C SER A 9 53.54 22.79 -79.85
N GLN A 10 53.48 21.53 -79.42
CA GLN A 10 52.42 21.03 -78.52
C GLN A 10 52.95 21.02 -77.09
N VAL A 11 52.67 22.08 -76.33
CA VAL A 11 52.72 22.03 -74.88
C VAL A 11 51.54 21.17 -74.42
N LYS A 12 51.83 19.93 -74.00
CA LYS A 12 50.87 19.08 -73.29
C LYS A 12 50.68 19.65 -71.89
N LEU A 13 49.61 20.40 -71.67
CA LEU A 13 49.13 20.75 -70.32
C LEU A 13 48.73 19.45 -69.61
N ASP A 14 49.47 19.10 -68.56
CA ASP A 14 49.18 17.96 -67.71
C ASP A 14 47.90 18.22 -66.89
N LYS A 15 46.78 17.63 -67.34
CA LYS A 15 45.48 17.74 -66.68
C LYS A 15 45.40 16.90 -65.39
N ASN A 16 46.36 16.01 -65.13
CA ASN A 16 46.31 15.10 -63.97
C ASN A 16 46.64 15.81 -62.63
N GLY A 17 47.29 16.97 -62.66
CA GLY A 17 47.58 17.77 -61.47
C GLY A 17 46.36 18.54 -60.94
N LEU A 18 45.46 19.00 -61.82
CA LEU A 18 44.27 19.77 -61.45
C LEU A 18 43.17 18.87 -60.87
N ASP A 19 42.96 17.68 -61.42
CA ASP A 19 41.95 16.72 -60.92
C ASP A 19 42.29 16.18 -59.52
N ASN A 20 43.58 15.94 -59.23
CA ASN A 20 44.01 15.48 -57.90
C ASN A 20 43.80 16.51 -56.79
N THR A 21 43.86 17.82 -57.09
CA THR A 21 43.62 18.88 -56.09
C THR A 21 42.14 19.08 -55.80
N ALA A 22 41.27 19.00 -56.81
CA ALA A 22 39.82 19.05 -56.66
C ALA A 22 39.29 17.81 -55.91
N GLN A 23 39.81 16.61 -56.20
CA GLN A 23 39.43 15.36 -55.55
C GLN A 23 39.95 15.25 -54.10
N ARG A 24 41.11 15.86 -53.78
CA ARG A 24 41.59 16.00 -52.38
C ARG A 24 40.76 17.00 -51.59
N ARG A 25 40.34 18.13 -52.19
CA ARG A 25 39.46 19.12 -51.55
C ARG A 25 38.09 18.54 -51.21
N SER A 26 37.45 17.82 -52.13
CA SER A 26 36.13 17.21 -51.88
C SER A 26 36.16 16.14 -50.79
N ARG A 27 37.20 15.29 -50.75
CA ARG A 27 37.42 14.32 -49.67
C ARG A 27 37.70 15.00 -48.32
N SER A 28 38.50 16.05 -48.28
CA SER A 28 38.75 16.80 -47.04
C SER A 28 37.49 17.49 -46.50
N LEU A 29 36.62 17.99 -47.39
CA LEU A 29 35.35 18.59 -47.03
C LEU A 29 34.34 17.55 -46.53
N GLN A 30 34.30 16.36 -47.15
CA GLN A 30 33.50 15.23 -46.68
C GLN A 30 33.96 14.74 -45.29
N VAL A 31 35.27 14.67 -45.05
CA VAL A 31 35.83 14.31 -43.73
C VAL A 31 35.51 15.39 -42.69
N MET A 32 35.55 16.67 -43.06
CA MET A 32 35.22 17.78 -42.16
C MET A 32 33.73 17.80 -41.79
N ILE A 33 32.84 17.57 -42.76
CA ILE A 33 31.40 17.43 -42.54
C ILE A 33 31.11 16.22 -41.64
N PHE A 34 31.75 15.08 -41.91
CA PHE A 34 31.62 13.88 -41.08
C PHE A 34 32.10 14.12 -39.64
N MET A 35 33.26 14.77 -39.46
CA MET A 35 33.75 15.18 -38.14
C MET A 35 32.77 16.10 -37.40
N LEU A 36 32.16 17.05 -38.10
CA LEU A 36 31.20 17.98 -37.51
C LEU A 36 29.92 17.26 -37.08
N ILE A 37 29.44 16.31 -37.90
CA ILE A 37 28.28 15.46 -37.56
C ILE A 37 28.58 14.60 -36.33
N VAL A 38 29.74 13.95 -36.30
CA VAL A 38 30.17 13.11 -35.16
C VAL A 38 30.34 13.96 -33.89
N THR A 39 30.96 15.13 -34.01
CA THR A 39 31.13 16.06 -32.87
C THR A 39 29.77 16.47 -32.33
N THR A 40 28.84 16.86 -33.20
CA THR A 40 27.48 17.27 -32.79
C THR A 40 26.72 16.11 -32.12
N LEU A 41 26.82 14.90 -32.66
CA LEU A 41 26.21 13.68 -32.11
C LEU A 41 26.73 13.35 -30.70
N VAL A 42 27.97 13.71 -30.39
CA VAL A 42 28.57 13.48 -29.06
C VAL A 42 28.28 14.63 -28.11
N THR A 43 28.37 15.88 -28.56
CA THR A 43 28.19 17.06 -27.69
C THR A 43 26.74 17.23 -27.23
N LEU A 44 25.75 16.92 -28.08
CA LEU A 44 24.34 17.09 -27.75
C LEU A 44 23.89 16.23 -26.54
N PRO A 45 24.15 14.90 -26.50
CA PRO A 45 23.82 14.08 -25.32
C PRO A 45 24.67 14.41 -24.10
N LEU A 46 25.94 14.82 -24.27
CA LEU A 46 26.78 15.26 -23.15
C LEU A 46 26.22 16.51 -22.48
N PHE A 47 25.76 17.49 -23.27
CA PHE A 47 25.10 18.67 -22.76
C PHE A 47 23.82 18.31 -22.01
N ARG A 48 23.00 17.41 -22.56
CA ARG A 48 21.78 16.92 -21.89
C ARG A 48 22.09 16.19 -20.58
N LEU A 49 23.16 15.41 -20.54
CA LEU A 49 23.61 14.71 -19.34
C LEU A 49 24.09 15.70 -18.27
N ALA A 50 24.84 16.73 -18.66
CA ALA A 50 25.27 17.81 -17.77
C ALA A 50 24.07 18.59 -17.21
N GLU A 51 23.06 18.88 -18.02
CA GLU A 51 21.81 19.50 -17.56
C GLU A 51 21.10 18.61 -16.51
N LEU A 52 20.98 17.30 -16.78
CA LEU A 52 20.35 16.35 -15.87
C LEU A 52 21.11 16.19 -14.54
N GLN A 53 22.45 16.22 -14.57
CA GLN A 53 23.30 15.98 -13.40
C GLN A 53 23.64 17.24 -12.60
N LEU A 54 23.93 18.36 -13.25
CA LEU A 54 24.37 19.60 -12.59
C LEU A 54 23.20 20.53 -12.29
N ILE A 55 22.27 20.71 -13.24
CA ILE A 55 21.14 21.65 -13.08
C ILE A 55 19.99 20.95 -12.36
N GLN A 56 19.60 19.77 -12.83
CA GLN A 56 18.50 18.99 -12.26
C GLN A 56 18.96 17.93 -11.25
N GLY A 57 20.26 17.88 -10.91
CA GLY A 57 20.81 16.84 -10.04
C GLY A 57 20.16 16.81 -8.65
N ALA A 58 20.06 17.97 -8.00
CA ALA A 58 19.42 18.09 -6.69
C ALA A 58 17.93 17.69 -6.76
N TYR A 59 17.21 18.17 -7.77
CA TYR A 59 15.79 17.85 -8.00
C TYR A 59 15.57 16.35 -8.26
N ASN A 60 16.38 15.74 -9.13
CA ASN A 60 16.31 14.32 -9.47
C ASN A 60 16.72 13.44 -8.29
N ARG A 61 17.68 13.89 -7.46
CA ARG A 61 18.05 13.20 -6.22
C ARG A 61 16.92 13.24 -5.20
N GLN A 62 16.27 14.37 -5.01
CA GLN A 62 15.10 14.47 -4.12
C GLN A 62 13.94 13.60 -4.63
N ARG A 63 13.70 13.53 -5.94
CA ARG A 63 12.71 12.60 -6.51
C ARG A 63 13.10 11.13 -6.30
N ALA A 64 14.39 10.82 -6.37
CA ALA A 64 14.87 9.48 -6.06
C ALA A 64 14.70 9.14 -4.57
N GLU A 65 15.00 10.07 -3.67
CA GLU A 65 14.79 9.93 -2.23
C GLU A 65 13.30 9.77 -1.90
N ASN A 66 12.43 10.60 -2.46
CA ASN A 66 10.98 10.50 -2.27
C ASN A 66 10.38 9.20 -2.85
N ASN A 67 10.98 8.66 -3.92
CA ASN A 67 10.58 7.35 -4.45
C ASN A 67 11.14 6.20 -3.59
N ARG A 68 12.22 6.45 -2.85
CA ARG A 68 12.84 5.48 -1.95
C ARG A 68 12.14 5.42 -0.60
N ILE A 69 11.52 6.51 -0.14
CA ILE A 69 10.85 6.56 1.17
C ILE A 69 9.35 6.35 0.99
N ARG A 70 8.83 5.27 1.55
CA ARG A 70 7.40 4.97 1.54
C ARG A 70 6.83 5.05 2.97
N PRO A 71 5.84 5.91 3.24
CA PRO A 71 5.11 5.87 4.51
C PRO A 71 4.14 4.69 4.50
N VAL A 72 4.20 3.88 5.56
CA VAL A 72 3.25 2.80 5.85
C VAL A 72 2.49 3.19 7.11
N SER A 73 1.17 3.32 7.02
CA SER A 73 0.34 3.72 8.16
C SER A 73 0.31 2.62 9.23
N VAL A 74 0.50 3.03 10.49
CA VAL A 74 0.44 2.16 11.66
C VAL A 74 -0.86 2.47 12.41
N ALA A 75 -1.75 1.49 12.51
CA ALA A 75 -3.06 1.69 13.13
C ALA A 75 -2.95 2.04 14.61
N ALA A 76 -3.73 3.04 15.05
CA ALA A 76 -3.89 3.36 16.45
C ALA A 76 -4.91 2.46 17.14
N ASN A 77 -4.71 2.25 18.45
CA ASN A 77 -5.72 1.59 19.26
C ASN A 77 -6.92 2.50 19.47
N ARG A 78 -8.10 2.02 19.08
CA ARG A 78 -9.37 2.72 19.27
C ARG A 78 -9.75 2.81 20.76
N GLY A 79 -10.36 3.89 21.22
CA GLY A 79 -10.83 4.03 22.61
C GLY A 79 -11.81 2.92 23.03
N GLN A 80 -11.85 2.58 24.31
CA GLN A 80 -12.81 1.60 24.82
C GLN A 80 -14.19 2.25 25.03
N ILE A 81 -15.26 1.49 24.87
CA ILE A 81 -16.60 1.89 25.26
C ILE A 81 -16.95 1.16 26.55
N LEU A 82 -17.28 1.92 27.59
CA LEU A 82 -17.56 1.44 28.93
C LEU A 82 -19.01 1.74 29.32
N ASP A 83 -19.60 0.90 30.16
CA ASP A 83 -20.89 1.17 30.79
C ASP A 83 -20.74 2.16 31.95
N ARG A 84 -21.86 2.55 32.58
CA ARG A 84 -21.87 3.49 33.72
C ARG A 84 -21.06 3.01 34.92
N SER A 85 -20.83 1.69 35.05
CA SER A 85 -20.07 1.04 36.12
C SER A 85 -18.62 0.74 35.74
N GLY A 86 -18.19 1.10 34.53
CA GLY A 86 -16.84 0.86 34.02
C GLY A 86 -16.65 -0.51 33.37
N LYS A 87 -17.72 -1.30 33.15
CA LYS A 87 -17.63 -2.58 32.45
C LYS A 87 -17.45 -2.36 30.96
N ILE A 88 -16.63 -3.20 30.34
CA ILE A 88 -16.33 -3.12 28.91
C ILE A 88 -17.55 -3.53 28.09
N LEU A 89 -17.98 -2.62 27.21
CA LEU A 89 -19.00 -2.87 26.18
C LEU A 89 -18.34 -3.14 24.82
N ALA A 90 -17.30 -2.39 24.49
CA ALA A 90 -16.45 -2.62 23.33
C ALA A 90 -14.99 -2.26 23.66
N ALA A 91 -14.06 -3.11 23.26
CA ALA A 91 -12.62 -2.87 23.44
C ALA A 91 -11.87 -3.42 22.23
N ASN A 92 -10.57 -3.13 22.15
CA ASN A 92 -9.73 -3.82 21.18
C ASN A 92 -9.18 -5.09 21.80
N ARG A 93 -9.13 -6.15 21.00
CA ARG A 93 -8.46 -7.41 21.31
C ARG A 93 -7.34 -7.61 20.31
N SER A 94 -6.16 -7.97 20.83
CA SER A 94 -5.06 -8.43 19.99
C SER A 94 -5.46 -9.74 19.32
N SER A 95 -5.56 -9.72 18.01
CA SER A 95 -5.86 -10.85 17.15
C SER A 95 -4.67 -11.15 16.26
N ARG A 96 -4.64 -12.35 15.68
CA ARG A 96 -3.63 -12.70 14.68
C ARG A 96 -4.34 -12.94 13.36
N SER A 97 -3.84 -12.32 12.30
CA SER A 97 -4.38 -12.44 10.95
C SER A 97 -3.32 -13.04 10.03
N VAL A 98 -3.77 -13.84 9.06
CA VAL A 98 -2.90 -14.53 8.10
C VAL A 98 -2.93 -13.78 6.78
N TYR A 99 -1.74 -13.43 6.31
CA TYR A 99 -1.47 -12.72 5.08
C TYR A 99 -0.68 -13.60 4.12
N LEU A 100 -1.00 -13.52 2.83
CA LEU A 100 -0.24 -14.17 1.77
C LEU A 100 0.40 -13.13 0.87
N TRP A 101 1.67 -13.30 0.53
CA TRP A 101 2.42 -12.45 -0.40
C TRP A 101 2.40 -13.08 -1.79
N PRO A 102 1.54 -12.63 -2.73
CA PRO A 102 1.38 -13.30 -4.02
C PRO A 102 2.71 -13.43 -4.78
N LYS A 103 3.56 -12.39 -4.70
CA LYS A 103 4.87 -12.32 -5.38
C LYS A 103 5.88 -13.40 -4.98
N GLU A 104 5.72 -14.05 -3.83
CA GLU A 104 6.72 -15.00 -3.31
C GLU A 104 6.69 -16.36 -4.02
N ARG A 105 5.63 -16.65 -4.78
CA ARG A 105 5.41 -17.95 -5.43
C ARG A 105 4.72 -17.82 -6.78
N SER A 106 4.96 -18.80 -7.65
CA SER A 106 4.20 -18.97 -8.89
C SER A 106 2.77 -19.48 -8.63
N ALA A 107 1.90 -19.37 -9.64
CA ALA A 107 0.52 -19.84 -9.54
C ALA A 107 0.41 -21.34 -9.20
N GLN A 108 1.26 -22.18 -9.80
CA GLN A 108 1.27 -23.62 -9.54
C GLN A 108 1.71 -23.96 -8.10
N GLU A 109 2.69 -23.21 -7.58
CA GLU A 109 3.15 -23.38 -6.20
C GLU A 109 2.11 -22.90 -5.19
N TRP A 110 1.39 -21.81 -5.49
CA TRP A 110 0.28 -21.35 -4.67
C TRP A 110 -0.86 -22.36 -4.60
N GLN A 111 -1.12 -23.10 -5.68
CA GLN A 111 -2.12 -24.16 -5.69
C GLN A 111 -1.77 -25.30 -4.71
N LYS A 112 -0.49 -25.71 -4.67
CA LYS A 112 0.00 -26.70 -3.70
C LYS A 112 -0.01 -26.15 -2.28
N ALA A 113 0.46 -24.92 -2.08
CA ALA A 113 0.48 -24.27 -0.77
C ALA A 113 -0.94 -24.05 -0.20
N ALA A 114 -1.91 -23.71 -1.06
CA ALA A 114 -3.30 -23.57 -0.67
C ALA A 114 -3.90 -24.90 -0.19
N ALA A 115 -3.53 -26.03 -0.80
CA ALA A 115 -3.95 -27.35 -0.34
C ALA A 115 -3.40 -27.68 1.06
N THR A 116 -2.17 -27.26 1.37
CA THR A 116 -1.58 -27.42 2.71
C THR A 116 -2.16 -26.44 3.73
N LEU A 117 -2.44 -25.20 3.32
CA LEU A 117 -3.01 -24.17 4.18
C LEU A 117 -4.48 -24.42 4.53
N SER A 118 -5.25 -24.95 3.59
CA SER A 118 -6.70 -25.17 3.73
C SER A 118 -7.11 -25.85 5.04
N PRO A 119 -6.52 -27.00 5.44
CA PRO A 119 -6.87 -27.64 6.71
C PRO A 119 -6.40 -26.85 7.94
N ILE A 120 -5.38 -26.02 7.83
CA ILE A 120 -4.81 -25.27 8.96
C ILE A 120 -5.64 -24.02 9.27
N VAL A 121 -6.06 -23.28 8.25
CA VAL A 121 -6.87 -22.05 8.41
C VAL A 121 -8.38 -22.28 8.30
N ASN A 122 -8.80 -23.53 8.04
CA ASN A 122 -10.20 -23.92 7.84
C ASN A 122 -10.92 -23.11 6.73
N ILE A 123 -10.20 -22.82 5.65
CA ILE A 123 -10.71 -22.10 4.47
C ILE A 123 -10.50 -23.01 3.24
N PRO A 124 -11.49 -23.17 2.33
CA PRO A 124 -11.31 -23.98 1.14
C PRO A 124 -10.14 -23.48 0.27
N ALA A 125 -9.28 -24.39 -0.18
CA ALA A 125 -8.12 -24.05 -1.03
C ALA A 125 -8.50 -23.21 -2.26
N ALA A 126 -9.68 -23.47 -2.85
CA ALA A 126 -10.21 -22.72 -3.98
C ALA A 126 -10.47 -21.24 -3.65
N GLU A 127 -10.92 -20.92 -2.43
CA GLU A 127 -11.13 -19.53 -2.01
C GLU A 127 -9.81 -18.78 -1.82
N ILE A 128 -8.80 -19.48 -1.29
CA ILE A 128 -7.44 -18.93 -1.10
C ILE A 128 -6.85 -18.55 -2.46
N VAL A 129 -6.89 -19.48 -3.43
CA VAL A 129 -6.37 -19.24 -4.79
C VAL A 129 -7.14 -18.10 -5.46
N LYS A 130 -8.47 -18.06 -5.33
CA LYS A 130 -9.29 -16.97 -5.88
C LYS A 130 -8.89 -15.60 -5.34
N LYS A 131 -8.63 -15.48 -4.02
CA LYS A 131 -8.17 -14.22 -3.42
C LYS A 131 -6.79 -13.80 -3.94
N ILE A 132 -5.89 -14.75 -4.19
CA ILE A 132 -4.57 -14.48 -4.78
C ILE A 132 -4.71 -14.08 -6.25
N ASP A 133 -5.54 -14.77 -7.04
CA ASP A 133 -5.80 -14.45 -8.45
C ASP A 133 -6.36 -13.04 -8.62
N GLN A 134 -7.29 -12.64 -7.75
CA GLN A 134 -7.86 -11.29 -7.73
C GLN A 134 -6.82 -10.21 -7.43
N ALA A 135 -5.86 -10.49 -6.55
CA ALA A 135 -4.78 -9.57 -6.24
C ALA A 135 -3.68 -9.56 -7.32
N GLY A 136 -3.52 -10.69 -8.03
CA GLY A 136 -2.49 -10.90 -9.04
C GLY A 136 -1.15 -11.37 -8.44
N TYR A 137 -0.55 -12.38 -9.07
CA TYR A 137 0.70 -13.01 -8.63
C TYR A 137 1.94 -12.10 -8.60
N LYS A 138 1.86 -10.90 -9.20
CA LYS A 138 2.93 -9.90 -9.16
C LYS A 138 2.68 -8.79 -8.14
N SER A 139 1.59 -8.88 -7.37
CA SER A 139 1.27 -7.86 -6.38
C SER A 139 2.34 -7.80 -5.30
N ALA A 140 2.83 -6.59 -5.06
CA ALA A 140 3.74 -6.27 -3.97
C ALA A 140 3.00 -6.08 -2.63
N LEU A 141 1.66 -6.22 -2.60
CA LEU A 141 0.85 -6.09 -1.40
C LEU A 141 0.41 -7.47 -0.90
N PRO A 142 0.44 -7.70 0.42
CA PRO A 142 -0.06 -8.95 0.98
C PRO A 142 -1.59 -8.97 0.98
N VAL A 143 -2.16 -10.17 0.83
CA VAL A 143 -3.61 -10.41 0.82
C VAL A 143 -4.01 -11.08 2.13
N ARG A 144 -4.95 -10.50 2.87
CA ARG A 144 -5.50 -11.10 4.10
C ARG A 144 -6.43 -12.26 3.73
N ILE A 145 -6.15 -13.45 4.26
CA ILE A 145 -6.96 -14.65 3.99
C ILE A 145 -7.84 -15.03 5.17
N SER A 146 -7.27 -14.99 6.37
CA SER A 146 -7.97 -15.29 7.63
C SER A 146 -7.73 -14.20 8.65
N LYS A 147 -8.71 -13.99 9.52
CA LYS A 147 -8.73 -13.00 10.59
C LYS A 147 -8.99 -13.71 11.90
N ASP A 148 -8.29 -13.31 12.96
CA ASP A 148 -8.45 -13.83 14.32
C ASP A 148 -8.25 -15.36 14.43
N ILE A 149 -7.08 -15.84 13.99
CA ILE A 149 -6.70 -17.25 14.11
C ILE A 149 -6.54 -17.66 15.57
N ASP A 150 -6.95 -18.88 15.89
CA ASP A 150 -6.75 -19.48 17.19
C ASP A 150 -5.27 -19.85 17.44
N VAL A 151 -4.97 -20.21 18.68
CA VAL A 151 -3.61 -20.57 19.09
C VAL A 151 -3.13 -21.85 18.39
N GLY A 152 -4.01 -22.81 18.13
CA GLY A 152 -3.67 -24.05 17.43
C GLY A 152 -3.27 -23.78 15.98
N THR A 153 -4.10 -23.04 15.25
CA THR A 153 -3.77 -22.60 13.88
C THR A 153 -2.48 -21.77 13.85
N PHE A 154 -2.26 -20.88 14.82
CA PHE A 154 -1.02 -20.12 14.92
C PHE A 154 0.22 -21.02 15.06
N VAL A 155 0.19 -22.02 15.95
CA VAL A 155 1.31 -22.95 16.16
C VAL A 155 1.56 -23.78 14.90
N ALA A 156 0.52 -24.34 14.30
CA ALA A 156 0.63 -25.14 13.07
C ALA A 156 1.25 -24.34 11.90
N LEU A 157 0.86 -23.06 11.74
CA LEU A 157 1.46 -22.19 10.73
C LEU A 157 2.91 -21.84 11.04
N LYS A 158 3.27 -21.66 12.32
CA LYS A 158 4.64 -21.37 12.73
C LYS A 158 5.58 -22.56 12.54
N GLU A 159 5.11 -23.79 12.79
CA GLU A 159 5.88 -25.01 12.52
C GLU A 159 6.20 -25.16 11.03
N GLN A 160 5.26 -24.78 10.16
CA GLN A 160 5.42 -24.86 8.71
C GLN A 160 5.97 -23.58 8.08
N ALA A 161 6.40 -22.57 8.86
CA ALA A 161 6.81 -21.27 8.36
C ALA A 161 7.95 -21.36 7.31
N ASN A 162 8.86 -22.34 7.47
CA ASN A 162 9.95 -22.58 6.52
C ASN A 162 9.47 -23.14 5.18
N THR A 163 8.43 -23.99 5.21
CA THR A 163 7.84 -24.61 4.01
C THR A 163 6.85 -23.66 3.33
N LEU A 164 6.18 -22.82 4.12
CA LEU A 164 5.14 -21.89 3.71
C LEU A 164 5.69 -20.48 3.41
N ARG A 165 6.70 -20.40 2.54
CA ARG A 165 7.23 -19.12 2.04
C ARG A 165 6.13 -18.20 1.50
N GLY A 166 6.12 -16.94 1.94
CA GLY A 166 5.10 -15.97 1.55
C GLY A 166 3.83 -16.01 2.40
N VAL A 167 3.77 -16.84 3.45
CA VAL A 167 2.75 -16.72 4.50
C VAL A 167 3.30 -15.87 5.64
N GLU A 168 2.59 -14.80 5.97
CA GLU A 168 2.93 -13.91 7.07
C GLU A 168 1.79 -13.89 8.09
N ILE A 169 2.13 -13.92 9.38
CA ILE A 169 1.16 -13.74 10.46
C ILE A 169 1.39 -12.36 11.05
N ARG A 170 0.39 -11.50 11.01
CA ARG A 170 0.42 -10.16 11.60
C ARG A 170 -0.44 -10.13 12.85
N VAL A 171 0.05 -9.44 13.88
CA VAL A 171 -0.76 -9.11 15.05
C VAL A 171 -1.55 -7.85 14.70
N GLU A 172 -2.88 -7.95 14.78
CA GLU A 172 -3.80 -6.86 14.47
C GLU A 172 -4.71 -6.56 15.67
N SER A 173 -5.04 -5.29 15.85
CA SER A 173 -5.99 -4.84 16.85
C SER A 173 -7.41 -4.95 16.27
N ASN A 174 -8.19 -5.93 16.75
CA ASN A 174 -9.58 -6.11 16.32
C ASN A 174 -10.54 -5.54 17.34
N ARG A 175 -11.65 -4.96 16.86
CA ARG A 175 -12.74 -4.54 17.74
C ARG A 175 -13.49 -5.77 18.27
N ASP A 176 -13.51 -5.91 19.59
CA ASP A 176 -14.17 -6.99 20.32
C ASP A 176 -15.34 -6.45 21.13
N TYR A 177 -16.45 -7.19 21.09
CA TYR A 177 -17.68 -6.89 21.81
C TYR A 177 -17.95 -8.06 22.78
N PRO A 178 -17.48 -7.99 24.04
CA PRO A 178 -17.49 -9.14 24.95
C PRO A 178 -18.89 -9.72 25.21
N ASN A 179 -19.93 -8.90 25.08
CA ASN A 179 -21.32 -9.32 25.26
C ASN A 179 -22.04 -9.66 23.93
N GLN A 180 -21.30 -9.74 22.82
CA GLN A 180 -21.75 -10.15 21.48
C GLN A 180 -23.00 -9.41 20.99
N GLN A 181 -24.17 -10.05 21.07
CA GLN A 181 -25.44 -9.55 20.54
C GLN A 181 -26.04 -8.45 21.42
N LEU A 182 -25.66 -8.41 22.70
CA LEU A 182 -26.18 -7.46 23.67
C LEU A 182 -25.87 -6.02 23.25
N ALA A 183 -26.91 -5.19 23.20
CA ALA A 183 -26.85 -3.80 22.78
C ALA A 183 -26.25 -3.60 21.38
N SER A 184 -26.26 -4.61 20.52
CA SER A 184 -25.63 -4.54 19.18
C SER A 184 -26.18 -3.39 18.32
N HIS A 185 -27.50 -3.15 18.35
CA HIS A 185 -28.14 -2.02 17.65
C HIS A 185 -27.71 -0.65 18.21
N LEU A 186 -27.47 -0.58 19.52
CA LEU A 186 -27.06 0.65 20.21
C LEU A 186 -25.57 0.93 20.01
N LEU A 187 -24.72 -0.07 20.26
CA LEU A 187 -23.26 0.06 20.12
C LEU A 187 -22.88 0.24 18.65
N GLY A 188 -23.53 -0.50 17.76
CA GLY A 188 -23.21 -0.56 16.34
C GLY A 188 -21.95 -1.38 16.07
N TYR A 189 -21.34 -1.13 14.93
CA TYR A 189 -20.16 -1.84 14.46
C TYR A 189 -19.17 -0.90 13.77
N VAL A 190 -17.97 -1.41 13.53
CA VAL A 190 -16.88 -0.71 12.82
C VAL A 190 -16.62 -1.36 11.47
N GLY A 191 -16.05 -0.60 10.54
CA GLY A 191 -15.65 -1.09 9.21
C GLY A 191 -14.67 -0.16 8.53
N GLU A 192 -14.08 -0.60 7.43
CA GLU A 192 -13.16 0.22 6.63
C GLU A 192 -13.87 1.49 6.11
N ALA A 193 -13.17 2.62 6.12
CA ALA A 193 -13.67 3.90 5.67
C ALA A 193 -14.13 3.80 4.20
N SER A 194 -15.36 4.26 3.93
CA SER A 194 -15.87 4.32 2.56
C SER A 194 -15.20 5.44 1.78
N LEU A 195 -15.30 5.41 0.45
CA LEU A 195 -14.74 6.46 -0.40
C LEU A 195 -15.29 7.86 -0.03
N ASP A 196 -16.56 7.94 0.38
CA ASP A 196 -17.17 9.20 0.78
C ASP A 196 -16.65 9.69 2.14
N GLU A 197 -16.40 8.77 3.08
CA GLU A 197 -15.81 9.10 4.38
C GLU A 197 -14.34 9.55 4.25
N LEU A 198 -13.59 8.94 3.32
CA LEU A 198 -12.22 9.35 2.99
C LEU A 198 -12.17 10.72 2.30
N LYS A 199 -13.14 11.03 1.44
CA LYS A 199 -13.27 12.38 0.84
C LYS A 199 -13.62 13.43 1.88
N ALA A 200 -14.48 13.08 2.84
CA ALA A 200 -14.87 13.97 3.93
C ALA A 200 -13.73 14.20 4.95
N ASN A 201 -12.84 13.22 5.12
CA ASN A 201 -11.72 13.26 6.04
C ASN A 201 -10.40 12.93 5.30
N PRO A 202 -9.78 13.93 4.63
CA PRO A 202 -8.56 13.71 3.84
C PRO A 202 -7.37 13.16 4.64
N GLU A 203 -7.39 13.32 5.96
CA GLU A 203 -6.37 12.81 6.89
C GLU A 203 -6.46 11.29 7.11
N TYR A 204 -7.58 10.66 6.74
CA TYR A 204 -7.76 9.23 6.97
C TYR A 204 -6.88 8.39 6.03
N PRO A 205 -5.97 7.57 6.57
CA PRO A 205 -5.20 6.66 5.75
C PRO A 205 -6.13 5.63 5.09
N MET A 206 -5.71 5.15 3.92
CA MET A 206 -6.43 4.08 3.23
C MET A 206 -6.53 2.84 4.12
N GLY A 207 -7.73 2.29 4.26
CA GLY A 207 -8.02 1.15 5.14
C GLY A 207 -8.27 1.52 6.61
N MET A 208 -8.39 2.82 6.94
CA MET A 208 -8.76 3.24 8.29
C MET A 208 -10.10 2.65 8.72
N ILE A 209 -10.17 2.17 9.96
CA ILE A 209 -11.39 1.59 10.54
C ILE A 209 -12.18 2.69 11.25
N VAL A 210 -13.43 2.88 10.84
CA VAL A 210 -14.35 3.89 11.35
C VAL A 210 -15.65 3.25 11.85
N GLY A 211 -16.33 3.95 12.76
CA GLY A 211 -17.64 3.54 13.25
C GLY A 211 -18.74 3.70 12.19
N LYS A 212 -19.48 2.64 11.91
CA LYS A 212 -20.49 2.60 10.83
C LYS A 212 -21.91 2.81 11.33
N MET A 213 -22.18 2.50 12.59
CA MET A 213 -23.52 2.57 13.19
C MET A 213 -23.43 2.88 14.69
N GLY A 214 -24.56 3.28 15.28
CA GLY A 214 -24.74 3.36 16.72
C GLY A 214 -23.77 4.33 17.40
N VAL A 215 -23.40 4.01 18.64
CA VAL A 215 -22.41 4.74 19.43
C VAL A 215 -21.06 4.77 18.72
N GLU A 216 -20.63 3.67 18.09
CA GLU A 216 -19.35 3.62 17.37
C GLU A 216 -19.22 4.73 16.32
N LYS A 217 -20.30 5.01 15.56
CA LYS A 217 -20.32 6.11 14.59
C LYS A 217 -20.42 7.47 15.27
N LEU A 218 -21.30 7.60 16.27
CA LEU A 218 -21.57 8.87 16.94
C LEU A 218 -20.32 9.45 17.62
N VAL A 219 -19.53 8.61 18.29
CA VAL A 219 -18.32 9.03 19.01
C VAL A 219 -17.04 8.65 18.26
N ASN A 220 -17.12 8.38 16.95
CA ASN A 220 -15.96 8.01 16.14
C ASN A 220 -14.75 8.96 16.30
N PRO A 221 -14.91 10.30 16.26
CA PRO A 221 -13.78 11.22 16.39
C PRO A 221 -13.05 11.13 17.74
N THR A 222 -13.76 10.73 18.80
CA THR A 222 -13.17 10.52 20.13
C THR A 222 -12.46 9.18 20.22
N LEU A 223 -13.05 8.15 19.58
CA LEU A 223 -12.58 6.78 19.66
C LEU A 223 -11.40 6.48 18.73
N GLU A 224 -11.29 7.10 17.56
CA GLU A 224 -10.38 6.64 16.50
C GLU A 224 -8.89 6.79 16.79
N GLY A 225 -8.51 7.79 17.57
CA GLY A 225 -7.10 8.13 17.80
C GLY A 225 -6.43 8.65 16.52
N VAL A 226 -5.11 8.80 16.57
CA VAL A 226 -4.31 9.28 15.43
C VAL A 226 -3.38 8.17 15.00
N TRP A 227 -3.55 7.70 13.76
CA TRP A 227 -2.69 6.67 13.20
C TRP A 227 -1.26 7.18 13.06
N GLY A 228 -0.32 6.31 13.36
CA GLY A 228 1.10 6.56 13.18
C GLY A 228 1.53 6.32 11.74
N SER A 229 2.80 6.55 11.46
CA SER A 229 3.40 6.21 10.18
C SER A 229 4.81 5.67 10.39
N ARG A 230 5.15 4.59 9.68
CA ARG A 230 6.51 4.07 9.59
C ARG A 230 7.08 4.43 8.24
N LEU A 231 8.24 5.08 8.23
CA LEU A 231 8.94 5.43 7.00
C LEU A 231 9.88 4.29 6.64
N ILE A 232 9.56 3.55 5.58
CA ILE A 232 10.42 2.48 5.08
C ILE A 232 11.16 2.93 3.83
N GLU A 233 12.44 2.57 3.76
CA GLU A 233 13.23 2.69 2.55
C GLU A 233 12.95 1.48 1.64
N VAL A 234 12.50 1.71 0.41
CA VAL A 234 12.26 0.66 -0.60
C VAL A 234 13.29 0.74 -1.73
N ASN A 235 13.77 -0.42 -2.18
CA ASN A 235 14.65 -0.48 -3.35
C ASN A 235 13.86 -0.34 -4.67
N ALA A 236 14.57 -0.28 -5.81
CA ALA A 236 13.94 -0.21 -7.13
C ALA A 236 13.07 -1.44 -7.50
N LYS A 237 13.18 -2.54 -6.75
CA LYS A 237 12.35 -3.75 -6.88
C LYS A 237 11.14 -3.74 -5.90
N GLY A 238 11.02 -2.71 -5.06
CA GLY A 238 9.94 -2.57 -4.07
C GLY A 238 10.13 -3.43 -2.82
N GLU A 239 11.36 -3.79 -2.48
CA GLU A 239 11.70 -4.51 -1.25
C GLU A 239 12.12 -3.53 -0.15
N ASP A 240 11.66 -3.79 1.07
CA ASP A 240 11.94 -2.98 2.25
C ASP A 240 13.41 -3.18 2.68
N ILE A 241 14.21 -2.13 2.62
CA ILE A 241 15.65 -2.13 2.94
C ILE A 241 15.86 -1.78 4.42
N GLN A 242 15.21 -0.71 4.88
CA GLN A 242 15.51 -0.11 6.17
C GLN A 242 14.32 0.69 6.72
N ASP A 243 14.12 0.62 8.03
CA ASP A 243 13.21 1.52 8.75
C ASP A 243 13.93 2.84 9.02
N LEU A 244 13.40 3.94 8.48
CA LEU A 244 13.95 5.29 8.59
C LEU A 244 13.34 6.06 9.77
N GLY A 245 12.37 5.48 10.47
CA GLY A 245 11.74 6.06 11.65
C GLY A 245 10.24 5.84 11.71
N GLU A 246 9.70 5.89 12.92
CA GLU A 246 8.28 5.70 13.19
C GLU A 246 7.69 6.91 13.93
N GLN A 247 6.61 7.45 13.39
CA GLN A 247 5.68 8.28 14.13
C GLN A 247 4.73 7.37 14.90
N THR A 248 4.87 7.36 16.23
CA THR A 248 4.08 6.47 17.10
C THR A 248 2.59 6.84 17.04
N PRO A 249 1.68 5.88 16.86
CA PRO A 249 0.25 6.14 16.89
C PRO A 249 -0.21 6.61 18.28
N VAL A 250 -1.19 7.52 18.30
CA VAL A 250 -1.83 8.00 19.53
C VAL A 250 -3.16 7.27 19.72
N PRO A 251 -3.35 6.50 20.80
CA PRO A 251 -4.61 5.83 21.07
C PRO A 251 -5.78 6.79 21.22
N GLY A 252 -6.97 6.36 20.77
CA GLY A 252 -8.20 7.09 20.98
C GLY A 252 -8.65 7.10 22.44
N LYS A 253 -9.52 8.05 22.78
CA LYS A 253 -10.02 8.22 24.14
C LYS A 253 -11.19 7.29 24.41
N SER A 254 -11.21 6.67 25.58
CA SER A 254 -12.34 5.85 26.01
C SER A 254 -13.58 6.71 26.29
N VAL A 255 -14.75 6.16 25.99
CA VAL A 255 -16.05 6.80 26.22
C VAL A 255 -16.84 5.98 27.22
N GLN A 256 -17.34 6.65 28.25
CA GLN A 256 -18.23 6.04 29.23
C GLN A 256 -19.68 6.41 28.92
N LEU A 257 -20.53 5.38 28.78
CA LEU A 257 -21.96 5.54 28.54
C LEU A 257 -22.74 5.59 29.85
N THR A 258 -23.94 6.14 29.80
CA THR A 258 -24.91 6.08 30.89
C THR A 258 -25.60 4.72 31.01
N LEU A 259 -25.44 3.88 29.99
CA LEU A 259 -26.04 2.55 29.90
C LEU A 259 -25.62 1.69 31.10
N ASP A 260 -26.58 0.99 31.68
CA ASP A 260 -26.34 -0.05 32.68
C ASP A 260 -26.38 -1.43 32.02
N LEU A 261 -25.24 -2.13 32.04
CA LEU A 261 -25.12 -3.43 31.38
C LEU A 261 -26.08 -4.48 31.95
N ASN A 262 -26.33 -4.44 33.27
CA ASN A 262 -27.19 -5.43 33.91
C ASN A 262 -28.66 -5.16 33.57
N MET A 263 -29.08 -3.89 33.54
CA MET A 263 -30.43 -3.51 33.12
C MET A 263 -30.67 -3.85 31.64
N GLN A 264 -29.69 -3.58 30.78
CA GLN A 264 -29.75 -3.94 29.36
C GLN A 264 -29.95 -5.46 29.17
N LYS A 265 -29.16 -6.28 29.88
CA LYS A 265 -29.30 -7.75 29.85
C LYS A 265 -30.69 -8.19 30.27
N THR A 266 -31.24 -7.60 31.33
CA THR A 266 -32.58 -7.92 31.81
C THR A 266 -33.65 -7.53 30.79
N ALA A 267 -33.53 -6.35 30.15
CA ALA A 267 -34.49 -5.88 29.16
C ALA A 267 -34.49 -6.75 27.89
N GLU A 268 -33.32 -7.07 27.33
CA GLU A 268 -33.23 -7.96 26.16
C GLU A 268 -33.74 -9.37 26.47
N LYS A 269 -33.41 -9.90 27.66
CA LYS A 269 -33.95 -11.19 28.13
C LYS A 269 -35.48 -11.16 28.28
N ALA A 270 -36.04 -10.04 28.75
CA ALA A 270 -37.48 -9.87 28.90
C ALA A 270 -38.21 -9.75 27.54
N LEU A 271 -37.59 -9.06 26.58
CA LEU A 271 -38.05 -8.99 25.18
C LEU A 271 -38.05 -10.37 24.51
N GLY A 272 -36.98 -11.15 24.70
CA GLY A 272 -36.82 -12.44 24.06
C GLY A 272 -36.87 -12.31 22.53
N ASN A 273 -37.71 -13.11 21.88
CA ASN A 273 -37.87 -13.07 20.42
C ASN A 273 -39.01 -12.15 19.95
N ARG A 274 -39.54 -11.29 20.83
CA ARG A 274 -40.65 -10.40 20.46
C ARG A 274 -40.11 -9.17 19.74
N LEU A 275 -40.77 -8.80 18.65
CA LEU A 275 -40.53 -7.51 18.00
C LEU A 275 -41.05 -6.40 18.91
N GLY A 276 -40.16 -5.53 19.37
CA GLY A 276 -40.51 -4.42 20.25
C GLY A 276 -39.26 -3.67 20.70
N ALA A 277 -39.45 -2.62 21.50
CA ALA A 277 -38.34 -1.90 22.10
C ALA A 277 -38.63 -1.59 23.57
N VAL A 278 -37.59 -1.55 24.39
CA VAL A 278 -37.64 -1.17 25.80
C VAL A 278 -36.63 -0.06 26.03
N VAL A 279 -37.09 1.06 26.59
CA VAL A 279 -36.25 2.19 26.97
C VAL A 279 -36.46 2.50 28.44
N ALA A 280 -35.36 2.61 29.19
CA ALA A 280 -35.39 3.06 30.58
C ALA A 280 -34.47 4.27 30.76
N ILE A 281 -35.01 5.31 31.38
CA ILE A 281 -34.30 6.56 31.67
C ILE A 281 -34.35 6.87 33.15
N ASP A 282 -33.29 7.49 33.67
CA ASP A 282 -33.32 8.12 34.97
C ASP A 282 -34.00 9.50 34.84
N VAL A 283 -35.18 9.64 35.46
CA VAL A 283 -36.00 10.85 35.38
C VAL A 283 -35.31 12.06 36.01
N LYS A 284 -34.40 11.86 36.98
CA LYS A 284 -33.73 12.97 37.67
C LYS A 284 -32.56 13.54 36.86
N THR A 285 -31.85 12.68 36.13
CA THR A 285 -30.62 13.05 35.41
C THR A 285 -30.80 13.10 33.89
N GLY A 286 -31.89 12.55 33.36
CA GLY A 286 -32.09 12.34 31.93
C GLY A 286 -31.21 11.21 31.36
N ALA A 287 -30.44 10.50 32.19
CA ALA A 287 -29.51 9.48 31.75
C ALA A 287 -30.25 8.26 31.19
N LEU A 288 -29.85 7.80 30.01
CA LEU A 288 -30.40 6.61 29.39
C LEU A 288 -29.73 5.37 29.96
N LEU A 289 -30.49 4.56 30.70
CA LEU A 289 -29.98 3.38 31.41
C LEU A 289 -30.08 2.11 30.55
N THR A 290 -31.07 2.04 29.67
CA THR A 290 -31.33 0.86 28.82
C THR A 290 -32.05 1.29 27.55
N MET A 291 -31.65 0.70 26.43
CA MET A 291 -32.35 0.79 25.15
C MET A 291 -32.12 -0.53 24.41
N ALA A 292 -33.14 -1.37 24.42
CA ALA A 292 -33.15 -2.69 23.80
C ALA A 292 -34.21 -2.73 22.70
N SER A 293 -33.91 -3.38 21.58
CA SER A 293 -34.81 -3.57 20.44
C SER A 293 -34.47 -4.85 19.70
#